data_AF-A0A6A9V0E7-F1
#
_entry.id   AF-A0A6A9V0E7-F1
#
_cell.length_a   1.000
_cell.length_b   1.000
_cell.length_c   1.000
_cell.angle_alpha   90.00
_cell.angle_beta   90.00
_cell.angle_gamma   90.00
#
_symmetry.space_group_name_H-M   'P 1'
#
loop_
_entity.id
_entity.type
_entity.pdbx_description
1 polymer ?
#
loop_
_entity_poly.entity_id
_entity_poly.type
_entity_poly.pdbx_seq_one_letter_code
_entity_poly.pdbx_strand_id
1 'polypeptide(L)'
;MQPAPPPIPYVEHHAGGRRLLTVRLEVGATRAVAPVVAVDGRAYVVTWPVAVFEIPADRPVHVSVHLMGMLSPCPASVLLFPASQPELTYRVPDVLGPATLS
;
A
#
# COMPACT_ATOMS: atom_id res chain seq x y z
N MET A 1 3.02 16.34 -16.60
CA MET A 1 2.86 14.97 -16.05
C MET A 1 3.92 14.80 -14.97
N GLN A 2 3.53 14.59 -13.71
CA GLN A 2 4.51 14.28 -12.66
C GLN A 2 4.95 12.82 -12.85
N PRO A 3 6.27 12.51 -12.88
CA PRO A 3 6.72 11.13 -13.06
C PRO A 3 6.21 10.27 -11.91
N ALA A 4 5.74 9.05 -12.23
CA ALA A 4 5.39 8.07 -11.22
C ALA A 4 6.62 7.78 -10.33
N PRO A 5 6.45 7.60 -9.02
CA PRO A 5 7.57 7.26 -8.14
C PRO A 5 8.21 5.94 -8.60
N PRO A 6 9.53 5.78 -8.42
CA PRO A 6 10.19 4.53 -8.77
C PRO A 6 9.58 3.36 -7.97
N PRO A 7 9.38 2.19 -8.60
CA PRO A 7 8.79 1.05 -7.91
C PRO A 7 9.75 0.51 -6.84
N ILE A 8 9.19 0.20 -5.67
CA ILE A 8 9.90 -0.51 -4.60
C ILE A 8 9.97 -1.99 -5.01
N PRO A 9 11.18 -2.59 -5.09
CA PRO A 9 11.35 -3.95 -5.59
C PRO A 9 10.80 -4.99 -4.60
N TYR A 10 10.34 -6.12 -5.15
CA TYR A 10 10.00 -7.27 -4.35
C TYR A 10 11.28 -7.94 -3.83
N VAL A 11 11.44 -8.00 -2.50
CA VAL A 11 12.69 -8.42 -1.86
C VAL A 11 12.75 -9.90 -1.52
N GLU A 12 11.61 -10.60 -1.50
CA GLU A 12 11.64 -12.06 -1.32
C GLU A 12 12.00 -12.76 -2.63
N HIS A 13 12.62 -13.92 -2.52
CA HIS A 13 12.96 -14.72 -3.69
C HIS A 13 11.69 -15.12 -4.42
N HIS A 14 11.59 -14.73 -5.69
CA HIS A 14 10.48 -15.07 -6.58
C HIS A 14 10.98 -15.25 -8.00
N ALA A 15 10.68 -16.41 -8.60
CA ALA A 15 11.09 -16.77 -9.95
C ALA A 15 9.98 -16.55 -11.01
N GLY A 16 8.75 -16.29 -10.57
CA GLY A 16 7.60 -16.06 -11.45
C GLY A 16 7.51 -14.64 -12.00
N GLY A 17 6.44 -14.37 -12.74
CA GLY A 17 6.16 -13.05 -13.28
C GLY A 17 5.98 -12.00 -12.18
N ARG A 18 6.34 -10.75 -12.48
CA ARG A 18 6.12 -9.58 -11.62
C ARG A 18 5.15 -8.61 -12.27
N ARG A 19 4.42 -7.88 -11.44
CA ARG A 19 3.56 -6.76 -11.87
C ARG A 19 3.73 -5.58 -10.92
N LEU A 20 3.32 -4.41 -11.38
CA LEU A 20 3.35 -3.18 -10.61
C LEU A 20 2.03 -2.98 -9.87
N LEU A 21 2.10 -2.88 -8.54
CA LEU A 21 1.02 -2.46 -7.67
C LEU A 21 1.14 -0.96 -7.40
N THR A 22 0.06 -0.21 -7.66
CA THR A 22 -0.05 1.19 -7.27
C THR A 22 -0.92 1.30 -6.02
N VAL A 23 -0.38 1.90 -4.96
CA VAL A 23 -1.12 2.20 -3.73
C VAL A 23 -1.33 3.71 -3.63
N ARG A 24 -2.57 4.16 -3.80
CA ARG A 24 -3.00 5.55 -3.58
C ARG A 24 -3.31 5.73 -2.10
N LEU A 25 -2.79 6.81 -1.53
CA LEU A 25 -2.88 7.12 -0.12
C LEU A 25 -3.69 8.40 0.03
N GLU A 26 -4.90 8.29 0.56
CA GLU A 26 -5.84 9.38 0.74
C GLU A 26 -6.16 9.53 2.24
N VAL A 27 -5.75 10.67 2.83
CA VAL A 27 -6.09 11.03 4.21
C VAL A 27 -6.65 12.45 4.25
N GLY A 28 -7.75 12.65 4.97
CA GLY A 28 -8.40 13.95 5.06
C GLY A 28 -7.77 14.91 6.09
N ALA A 29 -6.96 14.40 7.04
CA ALA A 29 -6.29 15.24 8.04
C ALA A 29 -4.78 14.94 8.21
N THR A 30 -3.99 16.03 8.14
CA THR A 30 -2.55 16.20 8.47
C THR A 30 -1.53 15.21 7.87
N ARG A 31 -0.60 15.75 7.06
CA ARG A 31 0.60 15.05 6.54
C ARG A 31 1.71 14.83 7.59
N ALA A 32 1.46 15.12 8.88
CA ALA A 32 2.43 14.88 9.95
C ALA A 32 2.60 13.39 10.31
N VAL A 33 1.87 12.52 9.63
CA VAL A 33 1.90 11.07 9.81
C VAL A 33 2.54 10.41 8.59
N ALA A 34 3.26 9.31 8.85
CA ALA A 34 3.94 8.57 7.80
C ALA A 34 3.14 7.30 7.47
N PRO A 35 2.72 7.10 6.21
CA PRO A 35 2.09 5.87 5.80
C PRO A 35 3.13 4.74 5.73
N VAL A 36 2.73 3.58 6.22
CA VAL A 36 3.52 2.35 6.16
C VAL A 36 2.73 1.34 5.33
N VAL A 37 3.31 0.92 4.22
CA VAL A 37 2.75 -0.14 3.37
C VAL A 37 3.56 -1.41 3.61
N ALA A 38 2.90 -2.53 3.87
CA ALA A 38 3.53 -3.83 3.93
C ALA A 38 3.09 -4.72 2.77
N VAL A 39 4.05 -5.39 2.14
CA VAL A 39 3.84 -6.39 1.09
C VAL A 39 4.37 -7.71 1.63
N ASP A 40 3.50 -8.72 1.73
CA ASP A 40 3.78 -10.03 2.35
C ASP A 40 4.43 -9.92 3.74
N GLY A 41 4.02 -8.91 4.52
CA GLY A 41 4.55 -8.65 5.87
C GLY A 41 5.84 -7.82 5.91
N ARG A 42 6.49 -7.56 4.77
CA ARG A 42 7.62 -6.63 4.70
C ARG A 42 7.13 -5.19 4.63
N ALA A 43 7.39 -4.41 5.69
CA ALA A 43 6.92 -3.04 5.85
C ALA A 43 7.89 -1.99 5.30
N TYR A 44 7.34 -0.94 4.69
CA TYR A 44 8.04 0.20 4.12
C TYR A 44 7.36 1.50 4.54
N VAL A 45 8.13 2.44 5.09
CA VAL A 45 7.68 3.83 5.25
C VAL A 45 7.70 4.48 3.87
N VAL A 46 6.54 4.95 3.39
CA VAL A 46 6.41 5.53 2.04
C VAL A 46 5.99 6.99 2.10
N THR A 47 6.07 7.67 0.97
CA THR A 47 5.67 9.08 0.82
C THR A 47 4.29 9.20 0.19
N TRP A 48 3.54 10.22 0.62
CA TRP A 48 2.30 10.63 -0.04
C TRP A 48 2.54 11.11 -1.49
N PRO A 49 1.52 11.10 -2.37
CA PRO A 49 0.20 10.47 -2.22
C PRO A 49 0.14 9.05 -2.83
N VAL A 50 1.25 8.56 -3.39
CA VAL A 50 1.29 7.30 -4.14
C VAL A 50 2.58 6.57 -3.83
N ALA A 51 2.47 5.26 -3.63
CA ALA A 51 3.59 4.34 -3.61
C ALA A 51 3.40 3.26 -4.69
N VAL A 52 4.48 2.83 -5.33
CA VAL A 52 4.46 1.77 -6.34
C VAL A 52 5.36 0.63 -5.88
N PHE A 53 4.89 -0.60 -6.03
CA PHE A 53 5.61 -1.81 -5.63
C PHE A 53 5.67 -2.79 -6.80
N GLU A 54 6.81 -3.45 -6.97
CA GLU A 54 6.83 -4.72 -7.68
C GLU A 54 6.27 -5.81 -6.77
N ILE A 55 5.37 -6.63 -7.31
CA ILE A 55 4.77 -7.76 -6.60
C ILE A 55 4.73 -9.01 -7.51
N PRO A 56 4.68 -10.22 -6.95
CA PRO A 56 4.36 -11.43 -7.70
C PRO A 56 3.04 -11.30 -8.49
N ALA A 57 3.03 -11.78 -9.72
CA ALA A 57 1.85 -11.76 -10.60
C ALA A 57 1.08 -13.09 -10.63
N ASP A 58 1.67 -14.14 -10.08
CA ASP A 58 1.26 -15.55 -10.19
C ASP A 58 0.81 -16.17 -8.86
N ARG A 59 0.88 -15.43 -7.76
CA ARG A 59 0.36 -15.84 -6.44
C ARG A 59 -0.38 -14.71 -5.72
N PRO A 60 -1.24 -15.03 -4.74
CA PRO A 60 -1.81 -14.01 -3.87
C PRO A 60 -0.74 -13.26 -3.07
N VAL A 61 -0.90 -11.95 -2.92
CA VAL A 61 0.01 -11.08 -2.18
C VAL A 61 -0.78 -10.36 -1.10
N HIS A 62 -0.33 -10.45 0.15
CA HIS A 62 -0.96 -9.74 1.25
C HIS A 62 -0.43 -8.30 1.29
N VAL A 63 -1.34 -7.33 1.19
CA VAL A 63 -1.00 -5.90 1.25
C VAL A 63 -1.70 -5.31 2.47
N SER A 64 -0.96 -4.61 3.31
CA SER A 64 -1.53 -3.83 4.41
C SER A 64 -0.98 -2.41 4.44
N VAL A 65 -1.79 -1.49 4.95
CA VAL A 65 -1.42 -0.08 5.12
C VAL A 65 -1.84 0.36 6.51
N HIS A 66 -0.98 1.11 7.19
CA HIS A 66 -1.29 1.78 8.44
C HIS A 66 -0.54 3.10 8.54
N LEU A 67 -0.93 3.95 9.50
CA LEU A 67 -0.29 5.22 9.78
C LEU A 67 0.60 5.12 11.01
N MET A 68 1.82 5.66 10.89
CA MET A 68 2.75 5.84 12.01
C MET A 68 2.71 7.30 12.49
N GLY A 69 2.77 7.50 13.82
CA GLY A 69 2.69 8.83 14.45
C GLY A 69 1.27 9.23 14.92
N MET A 70 0.31 8.32 14.82
CA MET A 70 -1.07 8.47 15.32
C MET A 70 -1.29 7.67 16.60
N LEU A 71 -2.25 8.08 17.44
CA LEU A 71 -2.72 7.28 18.58
C LEU A 71 -3.40 5.97 18.14
N SER A 72 -4.09 5.99 16.99
CA SER A 72 -4.66 4.81 16.34
C SER A 72 -3.99 4.60 14.99
N PRO A 73 -3.41 3.42 14.71
CA PRO A 73 -2.64 3.19 13.49
C PRO A 73 -3.52 3.07 12.24
N CYS A 74 -4.85 3.07 12.36
CA CYS A 74 -5.79 2.98 11.23
C CYS A 74 -5.43 1.86 10.21
N PRO A 75 -5.23 0.61 10.64
CA PRO A 75 -4.77 -0.44 9.74
C PRO A 75 -5.89 -0.87 8.77
N ALA A 76 -5.52 -1.14 7.53
CA ALA A 76 -6.36 -1.80 6.54
C ALA A 76 -5.52 -2.80 5.75
N SER A 77 -6.11 -3.92 5.33
CA SER A 77 -5.39 -4.96 4.60
C SER A 77 -6.28 -5.69 3.60
N VAL A 78 -5.66 -6.20 2.55
CA VAL A 78 -6.32 -6.98 1.49
C VAL A 78 -5.40 -8.09 1.01
N LEU A 79 -5.98 -9.21 0.59
CA LEU A 79 -5.27 -10.24 -0.16
C LEU A 79 -5.50 -10.00 -1.65
N LEU A 80 -4.45 -9.59 -2.36
CA LEU A 80 -4.52 -9.29 -3.77
C LEU A 80 -4.23 -10.55 -4.59
N PHE A 81 -5.24 -11.04 -5.32
CA PHE A 81 -5.09 -12.24 -6.14
C PHE A 81 -4.45 -11.91 -7.50
N PRO A 82 -3.86 -12.90 -8.19
CA PRO A 82 -3.29 -12.73 -9.54
C PRO A 82 -4.22 -12.05 -10.54
N ALA A 83 -5.52 -12.38 -10.50
CA ALA A 83 -6.53 -11.80 -11.38
C ALA A 83 -7.05 -10.41 -10.95
N SER A 84 -6.73 -9.96 -9.73
CA SER A 84 -7.16 -8.66 -9.21
C SER A 84 -6.43 -7.53 -9.93
N GLN A 85 -7.09 -6.37 -10.07
CA GLN A 85 -6.42 -5.15 -10.55
C GLN A 85 -5.34 -4.72 -9.55
N PRO A 86 -4.14 -4.36 -10.00
CA PRO A 86 -3.04 -4.00 -9.10
C PRO A 86 -3.08 -2.50 -8.76
N GLU A 87 -4.26 -2.00 -8.43
CA GLU A 87 -4.48 -0.65 -7.94
C GLU A 87 -5.25 -0.74 -6.63
N LEU A 88 -4.74 -0.12 -5.58
CA LEU A 88 -5.38 -0.05 -4.28
C LEU A 88 -5.46 1.40 -3.84
N THR A 89 -6.57 1.75 -3.20
CA THR A 89 -6.73 3.04 -2.53
C THR A 89 -6.89 2.82 -1.04
N TYR A 90 -5.94 3.34 -0.28
CA TYR A 90 -6.05 3.44 1.17
C TYR A 90 -6.75 4.75 1.51
N ARG A 91 -7.88 4.66 2.23
CA ARG A 91 -8.63 5.82 2.70
C ARG A 91 -8.76 5.80 4.20
N VAL A 92 -8.43 6.93 4.81
CA VAL A 92 -8.73 7.18 6.23
C VAL A 92 -9.86 8.21 6.29
N PRO A 93 -11.03 7.86 6.85
CA PRO A 93 -12.12 8.81 7.00
C PRO A 93 -11.76 9.91 8.00
N ASP A 94 -12.24 11.14 7.75
CA ASP A 94 -12.07 12.28 8.67
C ASP A 94 -12.77 12.10 10.02
N VAL A 95 -13.80 11.24 10.03
CA VAL A 95 -14.56 10.87 11.22
C VAL A 95 -14.06 9.51 11.70
N LEU A 96 -13.98 9.30 13.03
CA LEU A 96 -13.63 8.04 13.69
C LEU A 96 -14.31 6.82 13.04
N GLY A 97 -13.66 6.25 12.04
CA GLY A 97 -14.11 5.13 11.25
C GLY A 97 -12.92 4.30 10.81
N PRO A 98 -13.13 3.02 10.46
CA PRO A 98 -12.04 2.16 10.03
C PRO A 98 -11.44 2.69 8.72
N ALA A 99 -10.13 2.61 8.59
CA ALA A 99 -9.50 2.82 7.30
C ALA A 99 -9.88 1.68 6.35
N THR A 100 -9.93 1.98 5.06
CA THR A 100 -10.23 0.99 4.02
C THR A 100 -9.07 0.87 3.05
N LEU A 101 -8.91 -0.33 2.48
CA LEU A 101 -7.96 -0.62 1.41
C LEU A 101 -8.70 -1.43 0.35
N SER A 102 -8.94 -0.81 -0.81
CA SER A 102 -9.76 -1.39 -1.89
C SER A 102 -9.28 -0.96 -3.26
#